data_AF-A0A7C1G5B5-F1
#
_entry.id   AF-A0A7C1G5B5-F1
#
_cell.length_a   1.000
_cell.length_b   1.000
_cell.length_c   1.000
_cell.angle_alpha   90.00
_cell.angle_beta   90.00
_cell.angle_gamma   90.00
#
_symmetry.space_group_name_H-M   'P 1'
#
loop_
_entity.id
_entity.type
_entity.pdbx_description
1 polymer ?
#
loop_
_entity_poly.entity_id
_entity_poly.type
_entity_poly.pdbx_seq_one_letter_code
_entity_poly.pdbx_strand_id
1 'polypeptide(L)'
;GFIFAGFTIPFWKEVVGLAVTVQKSCKFYRLIGVDIAVTPSGPVLIEANANPDIIGIEQVNGPILADKMVFDEFAKYGLLVNQYQRVLYD
;
A
#
# COMPACT_ATOMS: atom_id res chain seq x y z
N GLY A 1 -19.09 0.77 0.71
CA GLY A 1 -18.23 -0.23 1.37
C GLY A 1 -17.49 -1.03 0.32
N PHE A 2 -16.57 -1.90 0.75
CA PHE A 2 -15.87 -2.85 -0.11
C PHE A 2 -16.18 -4.27 0.37
N ILE A 3 -16.47 -5.19 -0.56
CA ILE A 3 -16.77 -6.58 -0.22
C ILE A 3 -15.45 -7.37 -0.29
N PHE A 4 -15.02 -7.91 0.83
CA PHE A 4 -13.85 -8.76 0.96
C PHE A 4 -14.26 -10.11 1.54
N ALA A 5 -14.09 -11.19 0.78
CA ALA A 5 -14.47 -12.54 1.19
C ALA A 5 -15.90 -12.66 1.77
N GLY A 6 -16.87 -11.94 1.19
CA GLY A 6 -18.27 -11.92 1.64
C GLY A 6 -18.55 -10.99 2.83
N PHE A 7 -17.52 -10.39 3.43
CA PHE A 7 -17.67 -9.37 4.47
C PHE A 7 -17.66 -7.96 3.85
N THR A 8 -18.61 -7.11 4.24
CA THR A 8 -18.62 -5.71 3.77
C THR A 8 -17.83 -4.84 4.74
N ILE A 9 -16.70 -4.31 4.28
CA ILE A 9 -15.94 -3.28 4.99
C ILE A 9 -16.65 -1.93 4.76
N PRO A 10 -17.23 -1.30 5.80
CA PRO A 10 -17.90 -0.01 5.65
C PRO A 10 -16.87 1.12 5.44
N PHE A 11 -17.34 2.29 4.97
CA PHE A 11 -16.51 3.49 4.81
C PHE A 11 -15.24 3.33 3.95
N TRP A 12 -15.22 2.38 3.01
CA TRP A 12 -14.02 2.09 2.22
C TRP A 12 -13.47 3.30 1.46
N LYS A 13 -14.35 4.15 0.94
CA LYS A 13 -13.93 5.37 0.21
C LYS A 13 -13.20 6.33 1.15
N GLU A 14 -13.67 6.43 2.39
CA GLU A 14 -13.11 7.24 3.46
C GLU A 14 -11.80 6.66 3.98
N VAL A 15 -11.68 5.33 4.09
CA VAL A 15 -10.42 4.63 4.41
C VAL A 15 -9.35 4.99 3.38
N VAL A 16 -9.66 4.84 2.09
CA VAL A 16 -8.74 5.19 1.00
C VAL A 16 -8.43 6.69 1.01
N GLY A 17 -9.42 7.55 1.26
CA GLY A 17 -9.23 8.99 1.38
C GLY A 17 -8.28 9.37 2.53
N LEU A 18 -8.38 8.69 3.67
CA LEU A 18 -7.49 8.87 4.82
C LEU A 18 -6.06 8.46 4.47
N ALA A 19 -5.86 7.28 3.86
CA ALA A 19 -4.54 6.82 3.41
C ALA A 19 -3.87 7.82 2.44
N VAL A 20 -4.64 8.33 1.46
CA VAL A 20 -4.16 9.36 0.52
C VAL A 20 -3.78 10.65 1.24
N THR A 21 -4.55 11.05 2.25
CA THR A 21 -4.27 12.24 3.06
C THR A 21 -2.96 12.09 3.83
N VAL A 22 -2.72 10.93 4.44
CA VAL A 22 -1.45 10.63 5.14
C VAL A 22 -0.27 10.69 4.17
N GLN A 23 -0.34 9.97 3.05
CA GLN A 23 0.74 9.96 2.03
C GLN A 23 1.07 11.37 1.51
N LYS A 24 0.06 12.21 1.29
CA LYS A 24 0.26 13.61 0.84
C LYS A 24 0.85 14.52 1.91
N SER A 25 0.61 14.24 3.19
CA SER A 25 1.10 15.03 4.31
C SER A 25 2.57 14.73 4.61
N CYS A 26 3.04 13.53 4.29
CA CYS A 26 4.38 13.04 4.58
C CYS A 26 5.24 12.92 3.31
N LYS A 27 5.37 14.02 2.55
CA LYS A 27 6.00 14.06 1.20
C LYS A 27 7.46 13.57 1.12
N PHE A 28 8.16 13.52 2.25
CA PHE A 28 9.53 13.00 2.29
C PHE A 28 9.58 11.50 1.98
N TYR A 29 8.55 10.75 2.38
CA TYR A 29 8.49 9.30 2.20
C TYR A 29 7.77 8.96 0.89
N ARG A 30 8.41 8.12 0.06
CA ARG A 30 7.88 7.69 -1.25
C ARG A 30 6.73 6.69 -1.12
N LEU A 31 6.77 5.89 -0.06
CA LEU A 31 5.75 4.91 0.29
C LEU A 31 5.62 4.87 1.80
N ILE A 32 4.38 4.97 2.29
CA ILE A 32 4.05 4.89 3.71
C ILE A 32 3.07 3.73 3.89
N GLY A 33 3.36 2.84 4.84
CA GLY A 33 2.37 1.87 5.30
C GLY A 33 1.47 2.53 6.32
N VAL A 34 0.16 2.39 6.18
CA VAL A 34 -0.80 2.97 7.11
C VAL A 34 -1.67 1.88 7.72
N ASP A 35 -1.78 1.93 9.03
CA ASP A 35 -2.66 1.06 9.80
C ASP A 35 -3.92 1.85 10.13
N ILE A 36 -5.05 1.43 9.58
CA ILE A 36 -6.33 2.13 9.71
C ILE A 36 -7.36 1.21 10.35
N ALA A 37 -7.90 1.63 11.48
CA ALA A 37 -9.04 0.96 12.11
C ALA A 37 -10.34 1.47 11.50
N VAL A 38 -11.24 0.56 11.11
CA VAL A 38 -12.61 0.92 10.71
C VAL A 38 -13.52 0.81 11.93
N THR A 39 -14.00 1.96 12.42
CA THR A 39 -14.86 2.04 13.62
C THR A 39 -16.32 2.32 13.23
N PRO A 40 -17.30 2.19 14.16
CA PRO A 40 -18.69 2.56 13.90
C PRO A 40 -18.88 4.01 13.46
N SER A 41 -17.97 4.91 13.84
CA SER A 41 -18.03 6.34 13.50
C SER A 41 -17.17 6.72 12.29
N GLY A 42 -16.45 5.77 11.69
CA GLY A 42 -15.58 6.01 10.53
C GLY A 42 -14.14 5.50 10.72
N PRO A 43 -13.27 5.71 9.71
CA PRO A 43 -11.87 5.28 9.76
C PRO A 43 -11.04 6.14 10.71
N VAL A 44 -10.15 5.50 11.46
CA VAL A 44 -9.20 6.14 12.38
C VAL A 44 -7.79 5.65 12.06
N LEU A 45 -6.85 6.59 11.88
CA LEU A 45 -5.43 6.27 11.71
C LEU A 45 -4.86 5.79 13.05
N ILE A 46 -4.21 4.63 13.05
CA ILE A 46 -3.51 4.07 14.22
C ILE A 46 -2.02 4.37 14.13
N GLU A 47 -1.40 4.06 12.98
CA GLU A 47 0.04 4.23 12.76
C GLU A 47 0.34 4.61 11.30
N ALA A 48 1.44 5.33 11.09
CA ALA A 48 2.04 5.59 9.78
C ALA A 48 3.51 5.16 9.80
N ASN A 49 3.79 4.08 9.08
CA ASN A 49 5.09 3.44 9.00
C ASN A 49 5.92 4.02 7.84
N ALA A 50 7.06 4.64 8.18
CA ALA A 50 7.98 5.25 7.24
C ALA A 50 8.63 4.26 6.27
N ASN A 51 8.87 3.03 6.73
CA ASN A 51 9.50 1.95 5.98
C ASN A 51 8.65 0.68 6.14
N PRO A 52 7.50 0.59 5.46
CA PRO A 52 6.65 -0.59 5.57
C PRO A 52 7.33 -1.82 4.98
N ASP A 53 7.20 -2.96 5.65
CA ASP A 53 7.59 -4.24 5.09
C ASP A 53 6.54 -4.71 4.06
N ILE A 54 6.99 -5.40 3.01
CA ILE A 54 6.16 -6.00 1.97
C ILE A 54 6.12 -7.53 2.05
N ILE A 55 6.90 -8.13 2.96
CA ILE A 55 7.06 -9.58 3.04
C ILE A 55 5.73 -10.32 3.26
N GLY A 56 4.82 -9.75 4.05
CA GLY A 56 3.50 -10.35 4.26
C GLY A 56 2.66 -10.42 2.98
N ILE A 57 2.79 -9.41 2.10
CA ILE A 57 2.12 -9.40 0.81
C ILE A 57 2.75 -10.44 -0.11
N GLU A 58 4.08 -10.54 -0.12
CA GLU A 58 4.81 -11.52 -0.92
C GLU A 58 4.56 -12.97 -0.50
N GLN A 59 4.44 -13.24 0.80
CA GLN A 59 4.13 -14.58 1.31
C GLN A 59 2.76 -15.08 0.87
N VAL A 60 1.80 -14.18 0.71
CA VAL A 60 0.43 -14.52 0.30
C VAL A 60 0.29 -14.60 -1.22
N ASN A 61 0.96 -13.71 -1.96
CA ASN A 61 0.75 -13.51 -3.40
C ASN A 61 1.92 -14.02 -4.28
N GLY A 62 3.02 -14.46 -3.69
CA GLY A 62 4.29 -14.66 -4.39
C GLY A 62 5.03 -13.34 -4.62
N PRO A 63 6.11 -13.34 -5.42
CA PRO A 63 6.92 -12.13 -5.64
C PRO A 63 6.08 -11.00 -6.27
N ILE A 64 5.82 -9.93 -5.53
CA ILE A 64 4.89 -8.89 -5.98
C ILE A 64 5.39 -8.13 -7.21
N LEU A 65 6.70 -8.07 -7.42
CA LEU A 65 7.30 -7.44 -8.60
C LEU A 65 7.20 -8.29 -9.87
N ALA A 66 6.70 -9.53 -9.80
CA ALA A 66 6.38 -10.34 -10.98
C ALA A 66 5.06 -9.90 -11.65
N ASP A 67 4.23 -9.12 -10.97
CA ASP A 67 3.12 -8.40 -11.59
C ASP A 67 3.66 -7.11 -12.22
N LYS A 68 3.55 -7.00 -13.56
CA LYS A 68 4.03 -5.85 -14.32
C LYS A 68 3.41 -4.53 -13.86
N MET A 69 2.14 -4.53 -13.43
CA MET A 69 1.48 -3.33 -12.94
C MET A 69 2.12 -2.83 -11.64
N VAL A 70 2.38 -3.76 -10.71
CA VAL A 70 3.05 -3.44 -9.44
C VAL A 70 4.48 -2.97 -9.71
N PHE A 71 5.19 -3.68 -10.58
CA PHE A 71 6.53 -3.29 -11.02
C PHE A 71 6.58 -1.87 -11.58
N ASP A 72 5.70 -1.54 -12.53
CA ASP A 72 5.69 -0.23 -13.20
C ASP A 72 5.42 0.90 -12.20
N GLU A 73 4.52 0.72 -11.23
CA GLU A 73 4.28 1.73 -10.18
C GLU A 73 5.46 1.82 -9.19
N PHE A 74 6.07 0.71 -8.79
CA PHE A 74 7.27 0.74 -7.95
C PHE A 74 8.44 1.45 -8.66
N ALA A 75 8.63 1.18 -9.96
CA ALA A 75 9.64 1.82 -10.79
C ALA A 75 9.40 3.33 -10.90
N LYS A 76 8.16 3.74 -11.20
CA LYS A 76 7.73 5.14 -11.32
C LYS A 76 8.04 5.98 -10.08
N TYR A 77 7.91 5.41 -8.88
CA TYR A 77 8.23 6.11 -7.63
C TYR A 77 9.66 5.86 -7.14
N GLY A 78 10.49 5.13 -7.88
CA GLY A 78 11.86 4.85 -7.47
C GLY A 78 11.94 3.98 -6.21
N LEU A 79 11.07 2.99 -6.10
CA LEU A 79 10.97 2.03 -4.98
C LEU A 79 11.75 0.72 -5.24
N LEU A 80 12.31 0.55 -6.44
CA LEU A 80 13.17 -0.60 -6.74
C LEU A 80 14.53 -0.46 -6.04
N VAL A 81 14.89 -1.46 -5.24
CA VAL A 81 16.02 -1.42 -4.32
C VAL A 81 17.32 -1.83 -5.03
N ASN A 82 17.30 -2.94 -5.79
CA ASN A 82 18.52 -3.52 -6.34
C ASN A 82 18.56 -3.53 -7.89
N GLN A 83 19.74 -3.84 -8.45
CA GLN A 83 19.95 -3.85 -9.91
C GLN A 83 19.13 -4.91 -10.64
N TYR A 84 18.91 -6.07 -10.01
CA TYR A 84 18.13 -7.16 -10.60
C TYR A 84 16.66 -6.80 -10.75
N GLN A 85 16.11 -6.07 -9.77
CA GLN A 85 14.77 -5.50 -9.89
C GLN A 85 14.72 -4.50 -11.04
N ARG A 86 15.70 -3.60 -11.16
CA ARG A 86 15.68 -2.57 -12.20
C ARG A 86 15.67 -3.10 -13.63
N VAL A 87 16.25 -4.28 -13.87
CA VAL A 87 16.33 -4.92 -15.19
C VAL A 87 15.33 -6.07 -15.37
N LEU A 88 14.36 -6.23 -14.47
CA LEU A 88 13.47 -7.39 -14.44
C LEU A 88 12.64 -7.56 -15.72
N TYR A 89 12.32 -6.45 -16.40
CA TYR A 89 11.53 -6.41 -17.64
C TYR A 89 12.26 -5.71 -18.79
N ASP A 90 13.57 -5.53 -18.69
CA ASP A 90 14.41 -5.00 -19.77
C ASP A 90 14.66 -6.05 -20.87
#